data_AF-A0A7C4P543-F1
#
_entry.id   AF-A0A7C4P543-F1
#
_cell.length_a   1.000
_cell.length_b   1.000
_cell.length_c   1.000
_cell.angle_alpha   90.00
_cell.angle_beta   90.00
_cell.angle_gamma   90.00
#
_symmetry.space_group_name_H-M   'P 1'
#
loop_
_entity.id
_entity.type
_entity.pdbx_description
1 polymer ?
#
loop_
_entity_poly.entity_id
_entity_poly.type
_entity_poly.pdbx_seq_one_letter_code
_entity_poly.pdbx_strand_id
1 'polypeptide(L)'
;MFVNTHPIRPNDFWFHLAYGRILAQSGQIPTLDIFSFTREGQPYLSAYNYWLAQWLLYHLFRIGGAAWSILVSSLLVTFTYALILWMGLRQTGNWRLAAAGALFAAAAGITNWNIRPQLLVYPLAALSILGIESFRAGVKRLKWGVVLFVVMVLWVNCQATFFIPVMLAAFWLAEAAFHALRQQKIAHILPPLGLLMILLLGTLVNPRGYGVYFYVFNLLQAPSVQKYIYEWQPASLSIPEGRIFFALLAILLLTWLVTRLRLTLSQGLSLLFFTALGLRYGRAVIWFGLTQAHLLVAMLQSLGVRLAKQSSLKKQEIPAFNIIFAILLFFLALASVPWLRKYWPLSPEKQDIYAAETPVEAVAFLQEQGLPGRIFSDIGFSSYLIWACGPDCQVFADPRFDLYPGEIWADYLQISAAQGDWDAKLRHYGVQVLLLSPKTQKGLIEAARDSSVWKQVYQDSVAVAFVRNE
;
A
#
# COMPACT_ATOMS: atom_id res chain seq x y z
N MET A 1 -16.02 7.43 8.22
CA MET A 1 -14.92 8.35 7.91
C MET A 1 -13.63 7.74 8.43
N PHE A 2 -12.62 7.58 7.58
CA PHE A 2 -11.32 7.11 8.04
C PHE A 2 -10.40 8.27 8.39
N VAL A 3 -9.71 8.08 9.51
CA VAL A 3 -8.94 9.09 10.20
C VAL A 3 -7.50 8.78 9.92
N ASN A 4 -7.03 9.17 8.74
CA ASN A 4 -5.60 9.10 8.48
C ASN A 4 -4.98 10.32 9.16
N THR A 5 -4.50 10.13 10.38
CA THR A 5 -3.73 11.12 11.15
C THR A 5 -2.24 10.91 11.01
N HIS A 6 -1.80 9.92 10.20
CA HIS A 6 -0.39 9.71 9.99
C HIS A 6 0.17 10.84 9.11
N PRO A 7 1.25 11.50 9.56
CA PRO A 7 2.05 12.35 8.68
C PRO A 7 2.70 11.53 7.56
N ILE A 8 3.13 12.21 6.50
CA ILE A 8 3.85 11.58 5.40
C ILE A 8 5.27 11.27 5.86
N ARG A 9 5.63 10.00 5.84
CA ARG A 9 6.99 9.53 6.17
C ARG A 9 8.01 9.93 5.09
N PRO A 10 9.31 10.00 5.42
CA PRO A 10 10.36 10.33 4.45
C PRO A 10 10.51 9.27 3.35
N ASN A 11 10.07 8.03 3.58
CA ASN A 11 10.19 6.92 2.65
C ASN A 11 9.00 6.78 1.67
N ASP A 12 9.27 6.18 0.52
CA ASP A 12 8.36 5.77 -0.57
C ASP A 12 7.59 6.86 -1.31
N PHE A 13 6.79 7.66 -0.61
CA PHE A 13 5.87 8.62 -1.25
C PHE A 13 6.63 9.63 -2.13
N TRP A 14 7.75 10.12 -1.63
CA TRP A 14 8.49 11.22 -2.21
C TRP A 14 9.19 10.87 -3.53
N PHE A 15 9.83 9.70 -3.63
CA PHE A 15 10.41 9.29 -4.91
C PHE A 15 9.29 9.08 -5.97
N HIS A 16 8.11 8.58 -5.59
CA HIS A 16 6.99 8.48 -6.54
C HIS A 16 6.57 9.85 -7.06
N LEU A 17 6.55 10.88 -6.22
CA LEU A 17 6.29 12.25 -6.66
C LEU A 17 7.40 12.75 -7.61
N ALA A 18 8.66 12.43 -7.35
CA ALA A 18 9.79 12.87 -8.19
C ALA A 18 9.70 12.26 -9.59
N TYR A 19 9.43 10.97 -9.70
CA TYR A 19 9.15 10.31 -10.98
C TYR A 19 7.90 10.88 -11.67
N GLY A 20 6.85 11.19 -10.89
CA GLY A 20 5.64 11.84 -11.39
C GLY A 20 5.91 13.25 -11.96
N ARG A 21 6.82 14.02 -11.32
CA ARG A 21 7.29 15.32 -11.79
C ARG A 21 7.97 15.21 -13.14
N ILE A 22 8.93 14.29 -13.28
CA ILE A 22 9.66 14.06 -14.53
C ILE A 22 8.69 13.67 -15.65
N LEU A 23 7.78 12.73 -15.38
CA LEU A 23 6.78 12.31 -16.35
C LEU A 23 5.86 13.46 -16.77
N ALA A 24 5.42 14.30 -15.83
CA ALA A 24 4.57 15.45 -16.13
C ALA A 24 5.30 16.55 -16.92
N GLN A 25 6.61 16.70 -16.74
CA GLN A 25 7.42 17.71 -17.43
C GLN A 25 7.91 17.24 -18.81
N SER A 26 8.35 15.98 -18.92
CA SER A 26 8.93 15.42 -20.15
C SER A 26 7.89 14.76 -21.07
N GLY A 27 6.73 14.37 -20.53
CA GLY A 27 5.76 13.54 -21.23
C GLY A 27 6.20 12.08 -21.43
N GLN A 28 7.35 11.68 -20.86
CA GLN A 28 7.93 10.35 -21.03
C GLN A 28 8.02 9.60 -19.71
N ILE A 29 7.76 8.30 -19.73
CA ILE A 29 7.94 7.43 -18.56
C ILE A 29 9.45 7.29 -18.32
N PRO A 30 9.98 7.61 -17.13
CA PRO A 30 11.42 7.53 -16.89
C PRO A 30 11.83 6.07 -16.72
N THR A 31 12.43 5.49 -17.77
CA THR A 31 12.75 4.05 -17.83
C THR A 31 14.13 3.72 -17.28
N LEU A 32 14.96 4.73 -17.04
CA LEU A 32 16.31 4.61 -16.50
C LEU A 32 16.37 5.29 -15.14
N ASP A 33 17.23 4.79 -14.26
CA ASP A 33 17.51 5.47 -13.01
C ASP A 33 18.41 6.68 -13.20
N ILE A 34 17.98 7.82 -12.67
CA ILE A 34 18.73 9.09 -12.71
C ILE A 34 19.01 9.66 -11.32
N PHE A 35 18.51 8.98 -10.27
CA PHE A 35 18.55 9.51 -8.91
C PHE A 35 19.63 8.87 -8.06
N SER A 36 20.11 7.67 -8.41
CA SER A 36 21.17 7.02 -7.65
C SER A 36 22.43 6.84 -8.46
N PHE A 37 23.56 7.28 -7.91
CA PHE A 37 24.85 7.19 -8.60
C PHE A 37 25.41 5.76 -8.63
N THR A 38 24.90 4.87 -7.77
CA THR A 38 25.32 3.45 -7.78
C THR A 38 24.60 2.62 -8.84
N ARG A 39 23.48 3.13 -9.37
CA ARG A 39 22.69 2.49 -10.45
C ARG A 39 22.32 3.46 -11.56
N GLU A 40 23.11 4.52 -11.75
CA GLU A 40 22.86 5.54 -12.76
C GLU A 40 22.80 4.91 -14.16
N GLY A 41 21.78 5.29 -14.94
CA GLY A 41 21.53 4.79 -16.28
C GLY A 41 21.03 3.34 -16.34
N GLN A 42 20.83 2.67 -15.20
CA GLN A 42 20.32 1.29 -15.18
C GLN A 42 18.80 1.26 -15.40
N PRO A 43 18.25 0.18 -16.00
CA PRO A 43 16.81 0.07 -16.20
C PRO A 43 15.99 0.11 -14.90
N TYR A 44 15.11 1.09 -14.77
CA TYR A 44 14.16 1.19 -13.67
C TYR A 44 12.84 0.51 -14.04
N LEU A 45 12.80 -0.81 -13.83
CA LEU A 45 11.67 -1.62 -14.28
C LEU A 45 10.36 -1.30 -13.55
N SER A 46 10.38 -0.78 -12.33
CA SER A 46 9.15 -0.48 -11.61
C SER A 46 8.38 0.72 -12.19
N ALA A 47 9.02 1.66 -12.90
CA ALA A 47 8.35 2.83 -13.47
C ALA A 47 7.10 2.49 -14.30
N TYR A 48 7.18 1.45 -15.11
CA TYR A 48 6.10 1.06 -16.00
C TYR A 48 4.82 0.58 -15.29
N ASN A 49 4.89 0.16 -14.02
CA ASN A 49 3.72 -0.32 -13.28
C ASN A 49 3.10 0.75 -12.38
N TYR A 50 3.82 1.85 -12.15
CA TYR A 50 3.42 2.91 -11.25
C TYR A 50 3.23 4.25 -11.97
N TRP A 51 3.49 4.36 -13.28
CA TRP A 51 3.52 5.63 -13.98
C TRP A 51 2.24 6.45 -13.81
N LEU A 52 1.06 5.81 -13.91
CA LEU A 52 -0.22 6.51 -13.79
C LEU A 52 -0.42 6.98 -12.35
N ALA A 53 -0.07 6.13 -11.39
CA ALA A 53 -0.12 6.50 -9.98
C ALA A 53 0.84 7.64 -9.65
N GLN A 54 2.08 7.60 -10.13
CA GLN A 54 3.09 8.65 -9.94
C GLN A 54 2.62 9.97 -10.54
N TRP A 55 2.07 9.94 -11.77
CA TRP A 55 1.49 11.11 -12.43
C TRP A 55 0.33 11.70 -11.63
N LEU A 56 -0.63 10.87 -11.20
CA LEU A 56 -1.78 11.30 -10.40
C LEU A 56 -1.33 11.89 -9.05
N LEU A 57 -0.43 11.22 -8.34
CA LEU A 57 0.08 11.69 -7.05
C LEU A 57 0.81 13.03 -7.20
N TYR A 58 1.61 13.21 -8.25
CA TYR A 58 2.28 14.49 -8.52
C TYR A 58 1.31 15.63 -8.79
N HIS A 59 0.27 15.42 -9.62
CA HIS A 59 -0.72 16.47 -9.86
C HIS A 59 -1.56 16.79 -8.64
N LEU A 60 -1.94 15.77 -7.85
CA LEU A 60 -2.59 15.98 -6.56
C LEU A 60 -1.71 16.83 -5.63
N PHE A 61 -0.41 16.53 -5.57
CA PHE A 61 0.54 17.31 -4.80
C PHE A 61 0.69 18.74 -5.33
N ARG A 62 0.70 18.96 -6.65
CA ARG A 62 0.76 20.32 -7.22
C ARG A 62 -0.44 21.20 -6.87
N ILE A 63 -1.63 20.61 -6.75
CA ILE A 63 -2.87 21.37 -6.48
C ILE A 63 -2.90 21.93 -5.06
N GLY A 64 -2.49 21.14 -4.06
CA GLY A 64 -2.63 21.55 -2.65
C GLY A 64 -1.61 20.93 -1.69
N GLY A 65 -0.47 20.50 -2.22
CA GLY A 65 0.65 19.96 -1.47
C GLY A 65 0.36 18.63 -0.78
N ALA A 66 1.15 18.37 0.27
CA ALA A 66 1.04 17.17 1.07
C ALA A 66 -0.31 17.08 1.83
N ALA A 67 -0.87 18.21 2.29
CA ALA A 67 -2.19 18.24 2.93
C ALA A 67 -3.29 17.70 2.00
N TRP A 68 -3.33 18.17 0.74
CA TRP A 68 -4.29 17.69 -0.25
C TRP A 68 -4.11 16.20 -0.56
N SER A 69 -2.85 15.75 -0.64
CA SER A 69 -2.50 14.35 -0.87
C SER A 69 -3.03 13.44 0.25
N ILE A 70 -2.90 13.86 1.51
CA ILE A 70 -3.48 13.15 2.68
C ILE A 70 -5.00 13.11 2.59
N LEU A 71 -5.64 14.26 2.29
CA LEU A 71 -7.10 14.34 2.23
C LEU A 71 -7.65 13.38 1.16
N VAL A 72 -7.16 13.46 -0.07
CA VAL A 72 -7.64 12.63 -1.18
C VAL A 72 -7.39 11.15 -0.89
N SER A 73 -6.23 10.81 -0.35
CA SER A 73 -5.92 9.44 0.10
C SER A 73 -6.92 8.93 1.14
N SER A 74 -7.27 9.77 2.11
CA SER A 74 -8.24 9.44 3.17
C SER A 74 -9.66 9.27 2.60
N LEU A 75 -10.03 10.06 1.60
CA LEU A 75 -11.30 9.93 0.88
C LEU A 75 -11.36 8.64 0.09
N LEU A 76 -10.30 8.23 -0.61
CA LEU A 76 -10.24 6.97 -1.35
C LEU A 76 -10.37 5.74 -0.42
N VAL A 77 -9.66 5.75 0.71
CA VAL A 77 -9.78 4.70 1.73
C VAL A 77 -11.19 4.68 2.32
N THR A 78 -11.74 5.85 2.67
CA THR A 78 -13.11 5.96 3.19
C THR A 78 -14.14 5.45 2.19
N PHE A 79 -14.00 5.82 0.91
CA PHE A 79 -14.89 5.39 -0.15
C PHE A 79 -14.82 3.87 -0.37
N THR A 80 -13.62 3.27 -0.30
CA THR A 80 -13.43 1.82 -0.36
C THR A 80 -14.27 1.11 0.70
N TYR A 81 -14.12 1.49 1.97
CA TYR A 81 -14.84 0.83 3.07
C TYR A 81 -16.32 1.19 3.11
N ALA A 82 -16.70 2.38 2.63
CA ALA A 82 -18.11 2.73 2.42
C ALA A 82 -18.76 1.83 1.37
N LEU A 83 -18.03 1.45 0.32
CA LEU A 83 -18.51 0.51 -0.67
C LEU A 83 -18.66 -0.91 -0.09
N ILE A 84 -17.69 -1.39 0.71
CA ILE A 84 -17.80 -2.66 1.45
C ILE A 84 -19.04 -2.64 2.38
N LEU A 85 -19.21 -1.56 3.15
CA LEU A 85 -20.38 -1.37 4.02
C LEU A 85 -21.68 -1.44 3.22
N TRP A 86 -21.76 -0.73 2.09
CA TRP A 86 -22.92 -0.72 1.23
C TRP A 86 -23.23 -2.09 0.61
N MET A 87 -22.21 -2.87 0.24
CA MET A 87 -22.39 -4.25 -0.23
C MET A 87 -22.95 -5.13 0.88
N GLY A 88 -22.42 -5.04 2.11
CA GLY A 88 -22.96 -5.77 3.26
C GLY A 88 -24.41 -5.38 3.61
N LEU A 89 -24.75 -4.10 3.43
CA LEU A 89 -26.12 -3.60 3.57
C LEU A 89 -27.06 -4.21 2.52
N ARG A 90 -26.63 -4.24 1.24
CA ARG A 90 -27.40 -4.88 0.17
C ARG A 90 -27.58 -6.37 0.38
N GLN A 91 -26.57 -7.04 0.93
CA GLN A 91 -26.59 -8.47 1.19
C GLN A 91 -27.56 -8.85 2.33
N THR A 92 -27.66 -8.02 3.38
CA THR A 92 -28.33 -8.43 4.62
C THR A 92 -29.50 -7.55 5.06
N GLY A 93 -29.62 -6.33 4.55
CA GLY A 93 -30.52 -5.29 5.07
C GLY A 93 -30.18 -4.81 6.48
N ASN A 94 -29.06 -5.26 7.07
CA ASN A 94 -28.72 -5.01 8.47
C ASN A 94 -27.40 -4.23 8.57
N TRP A 95 -27.50 -2.96 8.96
CA TRP A 95 -26.35 -2.05 9.06
C TRP A 95 -25.29 -2.51 10.05
N ARG A 96 -25.66 -3.23 11.12
CA ARG A 96 -24.68 -3.72 12.12
C ARG A 96 -23.80 -4.83 11.54
N LEU A 97 -24.40 -5.75 10.78
CA LEU A 97 -23.65 -6.81 10.10
C LEU A 97 -22.74 -6.21 9.03
N ALA A 98 -23.29 -5.29 8.24
CA ALA A 98 -22.53 -4.56 7.24
C ALA A 98 -21.34 -3.80 7.86
N ALA A 99 -21.56 -3.12 8.99
CA ALA A 99 -20.52 -2.41 9.72
C ALA A 99 -19.45 -3.38 10.26
N ALA A 100 -19.84 -4.55 10.77
CA ALA A 100 -18.88 -5.58 11.17
C ALA A 100 -17.98 -6.03 10.01
N GLY A 101 -18.55 -6.23 8.82
CA GLY A 101 -17.78 -6.54 7.61
C GLY A 101 -16.82 -5.41 7.19
N ALA A 102 -17.29 -4.16 7.22
CA ALA A 102 -16.46 -3.00 6.89
C ALA A 102 -15.33 -2.79 7.91
N LEU A 103 -15.60 -2.96 9.22
CA LEU A 103 -14.60 -2.89 10.29
C LEU A 103 -13.59 -4.03 10.20
N PHE A 104 -14.02 -5.24 9.85
CA PHE A 104 -13.13 -6.36 9.58
C PHE A 104 -12.15 -6.04 8.43
N ALA A 105 -12.67 -5.53 7.31
CA ALA A 105 -11.85 -5.12 6.18
C ALA A 105 -10.90 -3.97 6.54
N ALA A 106 -11.37 -3.02 7.36
CA ALA A 106 -10.57 -1.90 7.81
C ALA A 106 -9.46 -2.31 8.77
N ALA A 107 -9.75 -3.18 9.73
CA ALA A 107 -8.74 -3.72 10.65
C ALA A 107 -7.62 -4.43 9.87
N ALA A 108 -7.95 -5.22 8.86
CA ALA A 108 -6.97 -5.86 8.00
C ALA A 108 -6.11 -4.86 7.19
N GLY A 109 -6.66 -3.68 6.87
CA GLY A 109 -6.00 -2.67 6.07
C GLY A 109 -5.29 -1.57 6.86
N ILE A 110 -5.40 -1.52 8.19
CA ILE A 110 -5.03 -0.36 9.01
C ILE A 110 -3.58 0.10 8.83
N THR A 111 -2.66 -0.83 8.59
CA THR A 111 -1.23 -0.53 8.38
C THR A 111 -0.88 -0.23 6.91
N ASN A 112 -1.86 -0.29 6.02
CA ASN A 112 -1.72 -0.11 4.58
C ASN A 112 -2.39 1.19 4.09
N TRP A 113 -2.62 2.16 4.97
CA TRP A 113 -3.23 3.47 4.66
C TRP A 113 -2.24 4.61 4.43
N ASN A 114 -0.94 4.32 4.44
CA ASN A 114 0.09 5.29 4.07
C ASN A 114 -0.05 5.72 2.60
N ILE A 115 0.25 6.98 2.30
CA ILE A 115 0.13 7.51 0.93
C ILE A 115 1.15 6.83 0.03
N ARG A 116 0.63 5.97 -0.85
CA ARG A 116 1.38 5.19 -1.83
C ARG A 116 0.50 4.95 -3.05
N PRO A 117 1.08 4.57 -4.22
CA PRO A 117 0.31 4.13 -5.38
C PRO A 117 -0.80 3.12 -5.05
N GLN A 118 -0.58 2.29 -4.03
CA GLN A 118 -1.49 1.23 -3.60
C GLN A 118 -2.86 1.76 -3.15
N LEU A 119 -2.94 2.98 -2.62
CA LEU A 119 -4.19 3.58 -2.20
C LEU A 119 -5.16 3.83 -3.36
N LEU A 120 -4.63 4.14 -4.56
CA LEU A 120 -5.44 4.43 -5.74
C LEU A 120 -6.24 3.21 -6.20
N VAL A 121 -5.77 2.00 -5.87
CA VAL A 121 -6.38 0.75 -6.32
C VAL A 121 -7.34 0.14 -5.30
N TYR A 122 -7.46 0.68 -4.09
CA TYR A 122 -8.44 0.17 -3.12
C TYR A 122 -9.89 0.38 -3.54
N PRO A 123 -10.30 1.57 -4.03
CA PRO A 123 -11.63 1.76 -4.62
C PRO A 123 -11.87 0.82 -5.79
N LEU A 124 -10.85 0.61 -6.63
CA LEU A 124 -10.89 -0.29 -7.78
C LEU A 124 -11.10 -1.73 -7.35
N ALA A 125 -10.50 -2.16 -6.23
CA ALA A 125 -10.72 -3.47 -5.63
C ALA A 125 -12.16 -3.68 -5.16
N ALA A 126 -12.70 -2.73 -4.40
CA ALA A 126 -14.07 -2.81 -3.93
C ALA A 126 -15.08 -2.75 -5.11
N LEU A 127 -14.82 -1.92 -6.13
CA LEU A 127 -15.60 -1.91 -7.37
C LEU A 127 -15.49 -3.22 -8.16
N SER A 128 -14.33 -3.87 -8.14
CA SER A 128 -14.13 -5.16 -8.79
C SER A 128 -14.96 -6.26 -8.13
N ILE A 129 -14.97 -6.30 -6.79
CA ILE A 129 -15.80 -7.25 -6.03
C ILE A 129 -17.28 -7.04 -6.38
N LEU A 130 -17.76 -5.79 -6.28
CA LEU A 130 -19.13 -5.43 -6.63
C LEU A 130 -19.49 -5.79 -8.09
N GLY A 131 -18.59 -5.49 -9.02
CA GLY A 131 -18.80 -5.74 -10.44
C GLY A 131 -18.84 -7.22 -10.75
N ILE A 132 -17.95 -8.03 -10.17
CA ILE A 132 -17.94 -9.48 -10.33
C ILE A 132 -19.23 -10.09 -9.77
N GLU A 133 -19.67 -9.67 -8.58
CA GLU A 133 -20.94 -10.13 -8.00
C GLU A 133 -22.15 -9.75 -8.85
N SER A 134 -22.19 -8.50 -9.35
CA SER A 134 -23.27 -8.03 -10.22
C SER A 134 -23.31 -8.75 -11.56
N PHE A 135 -22.13 -9.02 -12.13
CA PHE A 135 -21.98 -9.77 -13.37
C PHE A 135 -22.43 -11.23 -13.19
N ARG A 136 -22.04 -11.85 -12.06
CA ARG A 136 -22.48 -13.20 -11.64
C ARG A 136 -24.01 -13.26 -11.51
N ALA A 137 -24.63 -12.24 -10.91
CA ALA A 137 -26.09 -12.14 -10.77
C ALA A 137 -26.83 -11.83 -12.09
N GLY A 138 -26.13 -11.64 -13.21
CA GLY A 138 -26.75 -11.32 -14.51
C GLY A 138 -27.20 -9.87 -14.66
N VAL A 139 -26.92 -9.02 -13.68
CA VAL A 139 -27.36 -7.62 -13.68
C VAL A 139 -26.47 -6.81 -14.61
N LYS A 140 -27.04 -6.26 -15.69
CA LYS A 140 -26.37 -5.30 -16.61
C LYS A 140 -24.96 -5.77 -17.05
N ARG A 141 -24.80 -7.06 -17.40
CA ARG A 141 -23.48 -7.70 -17.68
C ARG A 141 -22.58 -6.87 -18.61
N LEU A 142 -23.12 -6.34 -19.72
CA LEU A 142 -22.34 -5.53 -20.65
C LEU A 142 -21.75 -4.28 -19.97
N LYS A 143 -22.56 -3.56 -19.19
CA LYS A 143 -22.11 -2.35 -18.47
C LYS A 143 -21.01 -2.69 -17.45
N TRP A 144 -21.19 -3.78 -16.69
CA TRP A 144 -20.17 -4.21 -15.74
C TRP A 144 -18.91 -4.76 -16.43
N GLY A 145 -19.02 -5.41 -17.58
CA GLY A 145 -17.87 -5.81 -18.39
C GLY A 145 -17.02 -4.59 -18.79
N VAL A 146 -17.65 -3.53 -19.30
CA VAL A 146 -16.95 -2.28 -19.66
C VAL A 146 -16.32 -1.61 -18.42
N VAL A 147 -17.07 -1.51 -17.32
CA VAL A 147 -16.54 -0.94 -16.07
C VAL A 147 -15.32 -1.72 -15.57
N LEU A 148 -15.41 -3.06 -15.54
CA LEU A 148 -14.32 -3.92 -15.08
C LEU A 148 -13.11 -3.89 -16.01
N PHE A 149 -13.32 -3.74 -17.32
CA PHE A 149 -12.24 -3.47 -18.26
C PHE A 149 -11.51 -2.17 -17.91
N VAL A 150 -12.23 -1.05 -17.76
CA VAL A 150 -11.61 0.24 -17.40
C VAL A 150 -10.92 0.18 -16.04
N VAL A 151 -11.55 -0.45 -15.05
CA VAL A 151 -10.95 -0.67 -13.73
C VAL A 151 -9.63 -1.42 -13.84
N MET A 152 -9.58 -2.45 -14.69
CA MET A 152 -8.38 -3.25 -14.91
C MET A 152 -7.26 -2.45 -15.59
N VAL A 153 -7.60 -1.65 -16.60
CA VAL A 153 -6.66 -0.72 -17.28
C VAL A 153 -6.07 0.26 -16.27
N LEU A 154 -6.90 0.87 -15.42
CA LEU A 154 -6.41 1.80 -14.40
C LEU A 154 -5.54 1.11 -13.35
N TRP A 155 -5.93 -0.09 -12.91
CA TRP A 155 -5.22 -0.82 -11.87
C TRP A 155 -3.83 -1.27 -12.34
N VAL A 156 -3.72 -1.86 -13.53
CA VAL A 156 -2.43 -2.38 -14.04
C VAL A 156 -1.37 -1.29 -14.22
N ASN A 157 -1.79 -0.05 -14.47
CA ASN A 157 -0.90 1.12 -14.60
C ASN A 157 -0.62 1.84 -13.26
N CYS A 158 -1.29 1.44 -12.18
CA CYS A 158 -1.16 2.04 -10.84
C CYS A 158 -0.45 1.15 -9.83
N GLN A 159 -0.65 -0.18 -9.87
CA GLN A 159 -0.14 -1.09 -8.84
C GLN A 159 0.03 -2.53 -9.37
N ALA A 160 1.09 -3.19 -8.93
CA ALA A 160 1.40 -4.60 -9.24
C ALA A 160 0.37 -5.64 -8.73
N THR A 161 -0.63 -5.24 -7.94
CA THR A 161 -1.67 -6.13 -7.37
C THR A 161 -2.87 -6.34 -8.29
N PHE A 162 -2.74 -5.96 -9.56
CA PHE A 162 -3.78 -6.03 -10.58
C PHE A 162 -4.29 -7.47 -10.83
N PHE A 163 -3.57 -8.51 -10.41
CA PHE A 163 -3.99 -9.91 -10.53
C PHE A 163 -5.18 -10.27 -9.64
N ILE A 164 -5.54 -9.43 -8.66
CA ILE A 164 -6.58 -9.75 -7.67
C ILE A 164 -7.97 -9.96 -8.31
N PRO A 165 -8.51 -9.03 -9.12
CA PRO A 165 -9.77 -9.27 -9.85
C PRO A 165 -9.71 -10.49 -10.78
N VAL A 166 -8.57 -10.71 -11.43
CA VAL A 166 -8.34 -11.86 -12.31
C VAL A 166 -8.48 -13.18 -11.53
N MET A 167 -7.89 -13.27 -10.35
CA MET A 167 -8.01 -14.46 -9.49
C MET A 167 -9.44 -14.69 -9.01
N LEU A 168 -10.16 -13.63 -8.61
CA LEU A 168 -11.56 -13.74 -8.21
C LEU A 168 -12.46 -14.24 -9.37
N ALA A 169 -12.24 -13.75 -10.58
CA ALA A 169 -12.93 -14.23 -11.78
C ALA A 169 -12.55 -15.68 -12.13
N ALA A 170 -11.27 -16.06 -11.98
CA ALA A 170 -10.80 -17.43 -12.16
C ALA A 170 -11.41 -18.40 -11.15
N PHE A 171 -11.57 -18.02 -9.89
CA PHE A 171 -12.26 -18.84 -8.88
C PHE A 171 -13.73 -19.04 -9.22
N TRP A 172 -14.38 -18.01 -9.75
CA TRP A 172 -15.75 -18.14 -10.25
C TRP A 172 -15.83 -19.08 -11.47
N LEU A 173 -14.89 -18.99 -12.39
CA LEU A 173 -14.79 -19.90 -13.53
C LEU A 173 -14.59 -21.35 -13.08
N ALA A 174 -13.72 -21.60 -12.10
CA ALA A 174 -13.51 -22.93 -11.53
C ALA A 174 -14.79 -23.50 -10.91
N GLU A 175 -15.55 -22.69 -10.17
CA GLU A 175 -16.86 -23.07 -9.63
C GLU A 175 -17.85 -23.41 -10.75
N ALA A 176 -17.95 -22.57 -11.79
CA ALA A 176 -18.84 -22.81 -12.92
C ALA A 176 -18.44 -24.07 -13.71
N ALA A 177 -17.16 -24.32 -13.93
CA ALA A 177 -16.66 -25.52 -14.60
C ALA A 177 -16.98 -26.79 -13.78
N PHE A 178 -16.80 -26.75 -12.46
CA PHE A 178 -17.17 -27.85 -11.57
C PHE A 178 -18.66 -28.18 -11.64
N HIS A 179 -19.54 -27.17 -11.65
CA HIS A 179 -20.98 -27.38 -11.81
C HIS A 179 -21.36 -27.86 -13.21
N ALA A 180 -20.73 -27.33 -14.26
CA ALA A 180 -20.96 -27.75 -15.63
C ALA A 180 -20.58 -29.21 -15.86
N LEU A 181 -19.46 -29.68 -15.28
CA LEU A 181 -19.06 -31.08 -15.33
C LEU A 181 -20.07 -32.01 -14.63
N ARG A 182 -20.61 -31.58 -13.48
CA ARG A 182 -21.60 -32.38 -12.72
C ARG A 182 -22.99 -32.38 -13.35
N GLN A 183 -23.40 -31.29 -13.98
CA GLN A 183 -24.77 -31.08 -14.48
C GLN A 183 -24.88 -31.14 -16.01
N GLN A 184 -23.76 -31.33 -16.72
CA GLN A 184 -23.64 -31.33 -18.19
C GLN A 184 -24.18 -30.06 -18.86
N LYS A 185 -24.02 -28.89 -18.21
CA LYS A 185 -24.51 -27.59 -18.72
C LYS A 185 -23.36 -26.59 -18.92
N ILE A 186 -22.72 -26.67 -20.08
CA ILE A 186 -21.57 -25.83 -20.47
C ILE A 186 -21.92 -24.33 -20.49
N ALA A 187 -23.19 -23.97 -20.71
CA ALA A 187 -23.65 -22.57 -20.74
C ALA A 187 -23.31 -21.78 -19.46
N HIS A 188 -23.15 -22.45 -18.30
CA HIS A 188 -22.77 -21.79 -17.05
C HIS A 188 -21.31 -21.30 -17.04
N ILE A 189 -20.45 -21.81 -17.93
CA ILE A 189 -19.03 -21.44 -18.05
C ILE A 189 -18.85 -20.12 -18.83
N LEU A 190 -19.74 -19.83 -19.78
CA LEU A 190 -19.58 -18.69 -20.69
C LEU A 190 -19.50 -17.34 -19.97
N PRO A 191 -20.35 -17.01 -18.97
CA PRO A 191 -20.24 -15.73 -18.27
C PRO A 191 -18.92 -15.53 -17.50
N PRO A 192 -18.47 -16.44 -16.62
CA PRO A 192 -17.17 -16.27 -15.95
C PRO A 192 -15.99 -16.28 -16.91
N LEU A 193 -16.05 -17.08 -17.98
CA LEU A 193 -15.01 -17.10 -19.01
C LEU A 193 -14.94 -15.74 -19.73
N GLY A 194 -16.07 -15.21 -20.17
CA GLY A 194 -16.14 -13.90 -20.81
C GLY A 194 -15.62 -12.79 -19.89
N LEU A 195 -15.98 -12.82 -18.60
CA LEU A 195 -15.47 -11.86 -17.64
C LEU A 195 -13.95 -12.00 -17.42
N LEU A 196 -13.44 -13.23 -17.30
CA LEU A 196 -12.01 -13.48 -17.18
C LEU A 196 -11.25 -12.93 -18.39
N MET A 197 -11.76 -13.17 -19.60
CA MET A 197 -11.17 -12.63 -20.83
C MET A 197 -11.17 -11.10 -20.85
N ILE A 198 -12.27 -10.46 -20.43
CA ILE A 198 -12.33 -8.99 -20.32
C ILE A 198 -11.24 -8.46 -19.38
N LEU A 199 -11.06 -9.08 -18.22
CA LEU A 199 -10.02 -8.68 -17.27
C LEU A 199 -8.63 -8.95 -17.83
N LEU A 200 -8.38 -10.10 -18.45
CA LEU A 200 -7.10 -10.40 -19.09
C LEU A 200 -6.77 -9.47 -20.25
N LEU A 201 -7.75 -8.99 -21.01
CA LEU A 201 -7.52 -7.98 -22.04
C LEU A 201 -7.19 -6.61 -21.42
N GLY A 202 -7.87 -6.25 -20.31
CA GLY A 202 -7.58 -5.01 -19.60
C GLY A 202 -6.17 -4.95 -19.02
N THR A 203 -5.61 -6.09 -18.59
CA THR A 203 -4.22 -6.14 -18.08
C THR A 203 -3.20 -5.81 -19.17
N LEU A 204 -3.51 -6.04 -20.45
CA LEU A 204 -2.59 -5.81 -21.56
C LEU A 204 -2.50 -4.34 -21.98
N VAL A 205 -3.42 -3.48 -21.50
CA VAL A 205 -3.40 -2.04 -21.79
C VAL A 205 -2.47 -1.33 -20.81
N ASN A 206 -1.18 -1.58 -20.99
CA ASN A 206 -0.11 -0.94 -20.25
C ASN A 206 1.14 -0.84 -21.15
N PRO A 207 2.13 0.02 -20.84
CA PRO A 207 3.32 0.19 -21.67
C PRO A 207 4.13 -1.08 -21.97
N ARG A 208 3.97 -2.14 -21.17
CA ARG A 208 4.67 -3.43 -21.34
C ARG A 208 3.83 -4.53 -21.94
N GLY A 209 2.53 -4.33 -22.14
CA GLY A 209 1.62 -5.41 -22.52
C GLY A 209 1.75 -6.61 -21.57
N TYR A 210 2.07 -7.79 -22.13
CA TYR A 210 2.27 -9.02 -21.35
C TYR A 210 3.53 -9.01 -20.47
N GLY A 211 4.49 -8.12 -20.72
CA GLY A 211 5.72 -7.95 -19.94
C GLY A 211 5.46 -7.66 -18.45
N VAL A 212 4.27 -7.14 -18.13
CA VAL A 212 3.82 -6.86 -16.76
C VAL A 212 3.81 -8.11 -15.87
N TYR A 213 3.51 -9.29 -16.42
CA TYR A 213 3.49 -10.54 -15.66
C TYR A 213 4.89 -10.99 -15.25
N PHE A 214 5.87 -10.86 -16.16
CA PHE A 214 7.27 -11.14 -15.85
C PHE A 214 7.81 -10.20 -14.78
N TYR A 215 7.43 -8.92 -14.81
CA TYR A 215 7.77 -7.99 -13.74
C TYR A 215 7.23 -8.46 -12.38
N VAL A 216 5.94 -8.82 -12.29
CA VAL A 216 5.36 -9.29 -11.02
C VAL A 216 6.06 -10.56 -10.55
N PHE A 217 6.30 -11.52 -11.46
CA PHE A 217 7.01 -12.75 -11.14
C PHE A 217 8.43 -12.53 -10.62
N ASN A 218 9.19 -11.61 -11.24
CA ASN A 218 10.53 -11.24 -10.82
C ASN A 218 10.53 -10.50 -9.48
N LEU A 219 9.58 -9.58 -9.28
CA LEU A 219 9.42 -8.87 -8.01
C LEU A 219 9.14 -9.82 -6.86
N LEU A 220 8.26 -10.82 -7.06
CA LEU A 220 7.94 -11.84 -6.07
C LEU A 220 9.14 -12.72 -5.69
N GLN A 221 10.18 -12.79 -6.54
CA GLN A 221 11.38 -13.61 -6.34
C GLN A 221 12.63 -12.82 -5.95
N ALA A 222 12.59 -11.49 -6.03
CA ALA A 222 13.75 -10.65 -5.74
C ALA A 222 14.24 -10.85 -4.29
N PRO A 223 15.47 -11.38 -4.08
CA PRO A 223 15.96 -11.65 -2.73
C PRO A 223 16.09 -10.40 -1.88
N SER A 224 16.47 -9.26 -2.48
CA SER A 224 16.57 -7.97 -1.79
C SER A 224 15.22 -7.52 -1.21
N VAL A 225 14.15 -7.68 -2.00
CA VAL A 225 12.78 -7.36 -1.61
C VAL A 225 12.32 -8.24 -0.46
N GLN A 226 12.53 -9.56 -0.58
CA GLN A 226 12.12 -10.51 0.46
C GLN A 226 12.93 -10.37 1.75
N LYS A 227 14.21 -10.02 1.68
CA LYS A 227 15.11 -10.01 2.84
C LYS A 227 15.05 -8.69 3.60
N TYR A 228 15.01 -7.56 2.89
CA TYR A 228 15.23 -6.25 3.50
C TYR A 228 13.96 -5.42 3.68
N ILE A 229 12.86 -5.79 3.02
CA ILE A 229 11.59 -5.09 3.19
C ILE A 229 10.69 -5.83 4.17
N TYR A 230 10.47 -5.20 5.32
CA TYR A 230 9.64 -5.75 6.40
C TYR A 230 8.22 -6.13 5.96
N GLU A 231 7.58 -5.34 5.09
CA GLU A 231 6.21 -5.61 4.61
C GLU A 231 6.09 -6.85 3.69
N TRP A 232 7.20 -7.39 3.22
CA TRP A 232 7.28 -8.63 2.44
C TRP A 232 7.57 -9.87 3.29
N GLN A 233 7.83 -9.69 4.59
CA GLN A 233 7.99 -10.80 5.51
C GLN A 233 6.67 -11.54 5.75
N PRO A 234 6.73 -12.84 6.11
CA PRO A 234 5.56 -13.59 6.54
C PRO A 234 4.86 -12.95 7.74
N ALA A 235 3.55 -13.17 7.84
CA ALA A 235 2.80 -12.72 9.01
C ALA A 235 3.30 -13.44 10.27
N SER A 236 3.61 -12.67 11.32
CA SER A 236 4.12 -13.19 12.59
C SER A 236 3.36 -12.64 13.79
N LEU A 237 3.16 -13.46 14.83
CA LEU A 237 2.59 -13.02 16.11
C LEU A 237 3.53 -12.07 16.87
N SER A 238 4.82 -12.02 16.54
CA SER A 238 5.77 -11.10 17.16
C SER A 238 5.43 -9.64 16.86
N ILE A 239 4.74 -9.37 15.76
CA ILE A 239 4.50 -8.02 15.24
C ILE A 239 3.01 -7.63 15.29
N PRO A 240 2.66 -6.35 15.52
CA PRO A 240 1.27 -5.92 15.64
C PRO A 240 0.40 -6.27 14.41
N GLU A 241 0.94 -6.11 13.21
CA GLU A 241 0.24 -6.38 11.94
C GLU A 241 -0.18 -7.85 11.83
N GLY A 242 0.74 -8.77 12.15
CA GLY A 242 0.47 -10.19 12.12
C GLY A 242 -0.53 -10.61 13.19
N ARG A 243 -0.46 -10.02 14.41
CA ARG A 243 -1.48 -10.26 15.45
C ARG A 243 -2.88 -9.89 14.99
N ILE A 244 -3.03 -8.75 14.31
CA ILE A 244 -4.31 -8.34 13.72
C ILE A 244 -4.78 -9.36 12.68
N PHE A 245 -3.91 -9.76 11.76
CA PHE A 245 -4.25 -10.77 10.75
C PHE A 245 -4.71 -12.09 11.37
N PHE A 246 -3.96 -12.65 12.32
CA PHE A 246 -4.31 -13.91 12.98
C PHE A 246 -5.60 -13.79 13.80
N ALA A 247 -5.86 -12.66 14.45
CA ALA A 247 -7.11 -12.41 15.15
C ALA A 247 -8.32 -12.38 14.18
N LEU A 248 -8.18 -11.69 13.05
CA LEU A 248 -9.22 -11.64 12.02
C LEU A 248 -9.47 -13.02 11.39
N LEU A 249 -8.40 -13.77 11.10
CA LEU A 249 -8.50 -15.14 10.62
C LEU A 249 -9.21 -16.04 11.65
N ALA A 250 -8.85 -15.93 12.94
CA ALA A 250 -9.51 -16.66 14.01
C ALA A 250 -11.00 -16.31 14.13
N ILE A 251 -11.36 -15.02 14.07
CA ILE A 251 -12.77 -14.58 14.06
C ILE A 251 -13.53 -15.22 12.91
N LEU A 252 -12.97 -15.20 11.70
CA LEU A 252 -13.60 -15.79 10.52
C LEU A 252 -13.77 -17.31 10.66
N LEU A 253 -12.72 -18.02 11.08
CA LEU A 253 -12.74 -19.48 11.25
C LEU A 253 -13.67 -19.92 12.37
N LEU A 254 -13.64 -19.26 13.54
CA LEU A 254 -14.54 -19.57 14.65
C LEU A 254 -16.00 -19.32 14.26
N THR A 255 -16.28 -18.22 13.57
CA THR A 255 -17.64 -17.94 13.06
C THR A 255 -18.06 -19.00 12.04
N TRP A 256 -17.15 -19.44 11.17
CA TRP A 256 -17.41 -20.53 10.23
C TRP A 256 -17.66 -21.87 10.93
N LEU A 257 -16.90 -22.22 11.97
CA LEU A 257 -17.07 -23.47 12.74
C LEU A 257 -18.43 -23.53 13.45
N VAL A 258 -18.89 -22.39 14.00
CA VAL A 258 -20.20 -22.28 14.66
C VAL A 258 -21.34 -22.30 13.64
N THR A 259 -21.21 -21.52 12.57
CA THR A 259 -22.26 -21.43 11.55
C THR A 259 -22.32 -22.63 10.64
N ARG A 260 -21.21 -23.34 10.44
CA ARG A 260 -21.04 -24.42 9.45
C ARG A 260 -21.62 -24.04 8.09
N LEU A 261 -21.47 -22.77 7.72
CA LEU A 261 -21.97 -22.25 6.45
C LEU A 261 -21.29 -23.01 5.31
N ARG A 262 -22.08 -23.59 4.41
CA ARG A 262 -21.55 -24.27 3.23
C ARG A 262 -20.98 -23.22 2.27
N LEU A 263 -19.65 -23.22 2.15
CA LEU A 263 -18.94 -22.35 1.22
C LEU A 263 -19.10 -22.87 -0.20
N THR A 264 -19.29 -21.97 -1.16
CA THR A 264 -19.16 -22.34 -2.58
C THR A 264 -17.69 -22.60 -2.92
N LEU A 265 -17.40 -23.26 -4.04
CA LEU A 265 -16.02 -23.52 -4.45
C LEU A 265 -15.24 -22.22 -4.62
N SER A 266 -15.82 -21.17 -5.23
CA SER A 266 -15.13 -19.89 -5.38
C SER A 266 -14.86 -19.19 -4.04
N GLN A 267 -15.76 -19.30 -3.06
CA GLN A 267 -15.55 -18.76 -1.72
C GLN A 267 -14.43 -19.51 -0.98
N GLY A 268 -14.40 -20.84 -1.05
CA GLY A 268 -13.35 -21.64 -0.46
C GLY A 268 -11.97 -21.37 -1.08
N LEU A 269 -11.90 -21.30 -2.42
CA LEU A 269 -10.66 -20.96 -3.14
C LEU A 269 -10.19 -19.54 -2.82
N SER A 270 -11.10 -18.57 -2.77
CA SER A 270 -10.80 -17.18 -2.38
C SER A 270 -10.23 -17.12 -0.96
N LEU A 271 -10.91 -17.73 0.01
CA LEU A 271 -10.46 -17.79 1.39
C LEU A 271 -9.07 -18.41 1.51
N LEU A 272 -8.85 -19.57 0.87
CA LEU A 272 -7.56 -20.25 0.89
C LEU A 272 -6.45 -19.39 0.27
N PHE A 273 -6.71 -18.82 -0.92
CA PHE A 273 -5.73 -18.02 -1.65
C PHE A 273 -5.32 -16.76 -0.87
N PHE A 274 -6.28 -15.96 -0.41
CA PHE A 274 -5.96 -14.72 0.30
C PHE A 274 -5.42 -14.96 1.71
N THR A 275 -5.78 -16.07 2.35
CA THR A 275 -5.13 -16.48 3.61
C THR A 275 -3.68 -16.87 3.36
N ALA A 276 -3.40 -17.71 2.35
CA ALA A 276 -2.04 -18.09 1.99
C ALA A 276 -1.19 -16.87 1.60
N LEU A 277 -1.78 -15.92 0.87
CA LEU A 277 -1.12 -14.68 0.49
C LEU A 277 -0.80 -13.80 1.71
N GLY A 278 -1.74 -13.65 2.65
CA GLY A 278 -1.54 -12.91 3.91
C GLY A 278 -0.54 -13.58 4.85
N LEU A 279 -0.50 -14.92 4.90
CA LEU A 279 0.51 -15.68 5.64
C LEU A 279 1.91 -15.45 5.07
N ARG A 280 2.04 -15.43 3.73
CA ARG A 280 3.32 -15.27 3.04
C ARG A 280 3.82 -13.83 3.03
N TYR A 281 2.93 -12.85 2.92
CA TYR A 281 3.28 -11.44 2.76
C TYR A 281 2.38 -10.56 3.65
N GLY A 282 2.97 -9.91 4.66
CA GLY A 282 2.22 -9.01 5.56
C GLY A 282 1.45 -7.91 4.83
N ARG A 283 2.02 -7.35 3.75
CA ARG A 283 1.34 -6.35 2.89
C ARG A 283 0.07 -6.86 2.19
N ALA A 284 -0.13 -8.17 2.12
CA ALA A 284 -1.28 -8.75 1.45
C ALA A 284 -2.52 -8.94 2.34
N VAL A 285 -2.38 -8.71 3.66
CA VAL A 285 -3.46 -8.83 4.64
C VAL A 285 -4.66 -7.95 4.29
N ILE A 286 -4.42 -6.76 3.72
CA ILE A 286 -5.51 -5.89 3.26
C ILE A 286 -6.40 -6.56 2.21
N TRP A 287 -5.82 -7.36 1.31
CA TRP A 287 -6.57 -8.06 0.27
C TRP A 287 -7.42 -9.19 0.86
N PHE A 288 -6.92 -9.86 1.90
CA PHE A 288 -7.73 -10.77 2.71
C PHE A 288 -8.91 -10.05 3.35
N GLY A 289 -8.68 -8.91 4.01
CA GLY A 289 -9.77 -8.13 4.61
C GLY A 289 -10.85 -7.70 3.62
N LEU A 290 -10.45 -7.09 2.51
CA LEU A 290 -11.37 -6.59 1.49
C LEU A 290 -12.20 -7.71 0.84
N THR A 291 -11.57 -8.86 0.55
CA THR A 291 -12.24 -9.97 -0.15
C THR A 291 -13.05 -10.86 0.77
N GLN A 292 -12.66 -11.02 2.05
CA GLN A 292 -13.35 -11.90 2.98
C GLN A 292 -14.44 -11.20 3.81
N ALA A 293 -14.57 -9.88 3.72
CA ALA A 293 -15.60 -9.12 4.43
C ALA A 293 -17.03 -9.61 4.15
N HIS A 294 -17.38 -9.86 2.88
CA HIS A 294 -18.71 -10.37 2.50
C HIS A 294 -19.00 -11.75 3.10
N LEU A 295 -17.94 -12.53 3.35
CA LEU A 295 -18.04 -13.90 3.82
C LEU A 295 -18.33 -13.90 5.32
N LEU A 296 -17.61 -13.04 6.06
CA LEU A 296 -17.92 -12.78 7.47
C LEU A 296 -19.37 -12.29 7.64
N VAL A 297 -19.81 -11.35 6.80
CA VAL A 297 -21.18 -10.81 6.84
C VAL A 297 -22.22 -11.93 6.65
N ALA A 298 -22.03 -12.82 5.66
CA ALA A 298 -22.90 -13.97 5.43
C ALA A 298 -22.94 -14.93 6.63
N MET A 299 -21.78 -15.21 7.23
CA MET A 299 -21.68 -16.08 8.40
C MET A 299 -22.39 -15.45 9.61
N LEU A 300 -22.15 -14.17 9.91
CA LEU A 300 -22.80 -13.47 11.01
C LEU A 300 -24.32 -13.35 10.81
N GLN A 301 -24.79 -13.19 9.57
CA GLN A 301 -26.22 -13.23 9.26
C GLN A 301 -26.81 -14.61 9.57
N SER A 302 -26.15 -15.69 9.15
CA SER A 302 -26.56 -17.07 9.46
C SER A 302 -26.61 -17.33 10.98
N LEU A 303 -25.61 -16.85 11.71
CA LEU A 303 -25.57 -16.93 13.17
C LEU A 303 -26.72 -16.15 13.82
N GLY A 304 -26.96 -14.91 13.37
CA GLY A 304 -28.03 -14.06 13.86
C GLY A 304 -29.41 -14.67 13.63
N VAL A 305 -29.66 -15.30 12.48
CA VAL A 305 -30.91 -16.03 12.21
C VAL A 305 -31.09 -17.23 13.15
N ARG A 306 -30.00 -17.95 13.48
CA ARG A 306 -30.06 -19.07 14.45
C ARG A 306 -30.36 -18.60 15.87
N LEU A 307 -29.70 -17.53 16.32
CA LEU A 307 -29.89 -16.97 17.66
C LEU A 307 -31.24 -16.24 17.81
N ALA A 308 -31.73 -15.59 16.75
CA ALA A 308 -33.06 -14.96 16.75
C ALA A 308 -34.20 -15.98 16.79
N LYS A 309 -33.99 -17.21 16.30
CA LYS A 309 -34.94 -18.32 16.54
C LYS A 309 -34.98 -18.76 18.01
N GLN A 310 -34.00 -18.38 18.82
CA GLN A 310 -33.87 -18.76 20.23
C GLN A 310 -34.16 -17.61 21.21
N SER A 311 -34.30 -16.36 20.76
CA SER A 311 -34.62 -15.23 21.64
C SER A 311 -35.63 -14.27 21.02
N SER A 312 -36.58 -13.80 21.84
CA SER A 312 -37.64 -12.83 21.49
C SER A 312 -37.23 -11.38 21.78
N LEU A 313 -35.92 -11.10 21.89
CA LEU A 313 -35.43 -9.77 22.24
C LEU A 313 -35.78 -8.77 21.13
N LYS A 314 -36.75 -7.91 21.39
CA LYS A 314 -37.07 -6.76 20.55
C LYS A 314 -35.81 -5.92 20.37
N LYS A 315 -35.39 -5.71 19.12
CA LYS A 315 -34.33 -4.75 18.79
C LYS A 315 -34.83 -3.34 19.13
N GLN A 316 -34.56 -2.87 20.34
CA GLN A 316 -34.65 -1.44 20.63
C GLN A 316 -33.42 -0.77 20.03
N GLU A 317 -33.65 0.09 19.05
CA GLU A 317 -32.67 1.10 18.68
C GLU A 317 -32.72 2.18 19.75
N ILE A 318 -31.56 2.60 20.24
CA ILE A 318 -31.43 3.73 21.16
C ILE A 318 -30.97 4.91 20.30
N PRO A 319 -31.88 5.79 19.83
CA PRO A 319 -31.54 6.82 18.86
C PRO A 319 -30.47 7.78 19.39
N ALA A 320 -30.50 8.06 20.70
CA ALA A 320 -29.49 8.86 21.39
C ALA A 320 -28.08 8.28 21.24
N PHE A 321 -27.92 6.96 21.34
CA PHE A 321 -26.61 6.31 21.15
C PHE A 321 -26.13 6.45 19.70
N ASN A 322 -27.02 6.28 18.72
CA ASN A 322 -26.69 6.46 17.31
C ASN A 322 -26.28 7.91 17.00
N ILE A 323 -26.96 8.89 17.59
CA ILE A 323 -26.64 10.32 17.45
C ILE A 323 -25.29 10.63 18.09
N ILE A 324 -25.05 10.18 19.33
CA ILE A 324 -23.75 10.35 20.01
C ILE A 324 -22.63 9.71 19.19
N PHE A 325 -22.85 8.50 18.67
CA PHE A 325 -21.87 7.81 17.84
C PHE A 325 -21.63 8.53 16.50
N ALA A 326 -22.68 9.06 15.86
CA ALA A 326 -22.55 9.87 14.64
C ALA A 326 -21.80 11.18 14.90
N ILE A 327 -22.07 11.84 16.03
CA ILE A 327 -21.35 13.03 16.48
C ILE A 327 -19.88 12.70 16.74
N LEU A 328 -19.59 11.60 17.46
CA LEU A 328 -18.23 11.14 17.70
C LEU A 328 -17.49 10.86 16.38
N LEU A 329 -18.15 10.17 15.44
CA LEU A 329 -17.58 9.92 14.12
C LEU A 329 -17.36 11.22 13.33
N PHE A 330 -18.25 12.21 13.46
CA PHE A 330 -18.13 13.54 12.84
C PHE A 330 -16.99 14.37 13.43
N PHE A 331 -16.78 14.34 14.74
CA PHE A 331 -15.63 15.02 15.35
C PHE A 331 -14.32 14.29 15.07
N LEU A 332 -14.31 12.96 15.09
CA LEU A 332 -13.13 12.17 14.73
C LEU A 332 -12.74 12.42 13.27
N ALA A 333 -13.74 12.49 12.40
CA ALA A 333 -13.66 12.95 11.03
C ALA A 333 -13.04 14.36 10.90
N LEU A 334 -13.59 15.33 11.62
CA LEU A 334 -13.11 16.70 11.58
C LEU A 334 -11.65 16.80 12.07
N ALA A 335 -11.30 16.04 13.11
CA ALA A 335 -9.95 15.94 13.65
C ALA A 335 -8.94 15.28 12.68
N SER A 336 -9.41 14.53 11.67
CA SER A 336 -8.53 13.93 10.66
C SER A 336 -8.18 14.88 9.50
N VAL A 337 -8.89 16.01 9.38
CA VAL A 337 -8.67 17.00 8.33
C VAL A 337 -7.29 17.66 8.51
N PRO A 338 -6.38 17.60 7.51
CA PRO A 338 -5.00 18.07 7.67
C PRO A 338 -4.86 19.51 8.19
N TRP A 339 -5.62 20.46 7.64
CA TRP A 339 -5.55 21.87 8.06
C TRP A 339 -6.07 22.12 9.48
N LEU A 340 -6.85 21.19 10.04
CA LEU A 340 -7.43 21.31 11.38
C LEU A 340 -6.60 20.63 12.46
N ARG A 341 -5.59 19.82 12.10
CA ARG A 341 -4.76 19.05 13.05
C ARG A 341 -4.09 19.93 14.12
N LYS A 342 -3.65 21.13 13.73
CA LYS A 342 -3.00 22.11 14.64
C LYS A 342 -3.91 22.66 15.75
N TYR A 343 -5.23 22.55 15.57
CA TYR A 343 -6.22 23.01 16.55
C TYR A 343 -6.69 21.89 17.50
N TRP A 344 -6.24 20.65 17.27
CA TRP A 344 -6.61 19.51 18.10
C TRP A 344 -5.50 19.20 19.11
N PRO A 345 -5.82 18.68 20.32
CA PRO A 345 -4.84 18.19 21.29
C PRO A 345 -4.18 16.87 20.84
N LEU A 346 -3.59 16.86 19.66
CA LEU A 346 -2.70 15.79 19.17
C LEU A 346 -1.30 15.98 19.74
N SER A 347 -0.52 14.90 19.80
CA SER A 347 0.93 15.01 20.07
C SER A 347 1.59 15.87 18.99
N PRO A 348 2.65 16.66 19.30
CA PRO A 348 3.32 17.52 18.32
C PRO A 348 3.71 16.79 17.03
N GLU A 349 4.19 15.56 17.15
CA GLU A 349 4.55 14.67 16.02
C GLU A 349 3.40 14.38 15.04
N LYS A 350 2.14 14.51 15.47
CA LYS A 350 0.94 14.23 14.65
C LYS A 350 0.26 15.51 14.14
N GLN A 351 0.69 16.68 14.61
CA GLN A 351 0.15 17.97 14.16
C GLN A 351 0.72 18.36 12.80
N ASP A 352 1.97 17.98 12.53
CA ASP A 352 2.63 18.25 11.27
C ASP A 352 2.14 17.31 10.14
N ILE A 353 2.31 17.79 8.91
CA ILE A 353 2.02 17.08 7.67
C ILE A 353 3.17 16.12 7.33
N TYR A 354 4.40 16.53 7.63
CA TYR A 354 5.59 15.69 7.50
C TYR A 354 5.83 14.92 8.78
N ALA A 355 6.24 13.66 8.65
CA ALA A 355 6.60 12.89 9.84
C ALA A 355 7.83 13.52 10.49
N ALA A 356 7.90 13.47 11.82
CA ALA A 356 8.98 14.08 12.59
C ALA A 356 10.36 13.54 12.19
N GLU A 357 10.43 12.34 11.64
CA GLU A 357 11.64 11.74 11.07
C GLU A 357 12.02 12.27 9.67
N THR A 358 11.31 13.25 9.08
CA THR A 358 11.63 13.76 7.74
C THR A 358 12.72 14.83 7.81
N PRO A 359 13.85 14.69 7.08
CA PRO A 359 15.01 15.57 7.22
C PRO A 359 14.83 16.91 6.46
N VAL A 360 13.72 17.62 6.68
CA VAL A 360 13.37 18.83 5.92
C VAL A 360 14.45 19.90 6.06
N GLU A 361 14.81 20.25 7.30
CA GLU A 361 15.79 21.29 7.60
C GLU A 361 17.21 20.92 7.17
N ALA A 362 17.60 19.65 7.38
CA ALA A 362 18.91 19.17 6.96
C ALA A 362 19.08 19.20 5.44
N VAL A 363 18.03 18.84 4.68
CA VAL A 363 18.08 18.90 3.21
C VAL A 363 18.07 20.34 2.71
N ALA A 364 17.28 21.23 3.32
CA ALA A 364 17.31 22.66 3.00
C ALA A 364 18.72 23.24 3.21
N PHE A 365 19.37 22.92 4.33
CA PHE A 365 20.75 23.32 4.61
C PHE A 365 21.73 22.82 3.53
N LEU A 366 21.65 21.56 3.11
CA LEU A 366 22.52 21.02 2.05
C LEU A 366 22.34 21.75 0.72
N GLN A 367 21.11 22.14 0.37
CA GLN A 367 20.81 22.93 -0.82
C GLN A 367 21.38 24.36 -0.72
N GLU A 368 21.20 25.02 0.42
CA GLU A 368 21.70 26.39 0.65
C GLU A 368 23.22 26.47 0.61
N GLN A 369 23.91 25.48 1.15
CA GLN A 369 25.37 25.41 1.13
C GLN A 369 25.93 25.03 -0.24
N GLY A 370 25.08 24.71 -1.22
CA GLY A 370 25.53 24.25 -2.53
C GLY A 370 26.44 23.02 -2.37
N LEU A 371 25.98 22.02 -1.61
CA LEU A 371 26.67 20.73 -1.44
C LEU A 371 26.08 19.63 -2.37
N PRO A 372 25.93 19.83 -3.70
CA PRO A 372 25.52 18.75 -4.58
C PRO A 372 26.67 17.75 -4.71
N GLY A 373 26.34 16.47 -4.66
CA GLY A 373 27.33 15.41 -4.75
C GLY A 373 26.71 14.05 -4.53
N ARG A 374 27.57 13.04 -4.45
CA ARG A 374 27.19 11.67 -4.11
C ARG A 374 26.92 11.58 -2.61
N ILE A 375 25.65 11.46 -2.25
CA ILE A 375 25.18 11.44 -0.85
C ILE A 375 24.95 10.00 -0.40
N PHE A 376 25.59 9.60 0.70
CA PHE A 376 25.17 8.43 1.46
C PHE A 376 24.20 8.86 2.55
N SER A 377 22.98 8.36 2.51
CA SER A 377 21.92 8.78 3.43
C SER A 377 21.21 7.61 4.08
N ASP A 378 20.52 7.85 5.19
CA ASP A 378 19.50 6.92 5.68
C ASP A 378 18.52 6.57 4.55
N ILE A 379 18.13 5.29 4.48
CA ILE A 379 17.35 4.79 3.35
C ILE A 379 15.97 5.45 3.26
N GLY A 380 15.38 5.82 4.39
CA GLY A 380 14.15 6.59 4.43
C GLY A 380 14.35 8.01 3.92
N PHE A 381 15.42 8.68 4.36
CA PHE A 381 15.76 10.05 3.95
C PHE A 381 15.97 10.17 2.45
N SER A 382 16.56 9.14 1.84
CA SER A 382 16.91 9.08 0.42
C SER A 382 15.72 9.35 -0.49
N SER A 383 14.52 8.87 -0.13
CA SER A 383 13.30 9.14 -0.91
C SER A 383 12.88 10.61 -0.85
N TYR A 384 13.00 11.27 0.30
CA TYR A 384 12.72 12.71 0.42
C TYR A 384 13.78 13.56 -0.30
N LEU A 385 15.06 13.21 -0.17
CA LEU A 385 16.17 13.83 -0.91
C LEU A 385 15.92 13.86 -2.42
N ILE A 386 15.50 12.72 -2.98
CA ILE A 386 15.15 12.57 -4.40
C ILE A 386 14.07 13.59 -4.83
N TRP A 387 13.07 13.83 -3.99
CA TRP A 387 12.03 14.82 -4.27
C TRP A 387 12.52 16.26 -4.12
N ALA A 388 13.25 16.55 -3.04
CA ALA A 388 13.63 17.90 -2.66
C ALA A 388 14.71 18.48 -3.57
N CYS A 389 15.73 17.68 -3.93
CA CYS A 389 16.88 18.16 -4.69
C CYS A 389 17.39 17.21 -5.79
N GLY A 390 16.67 16.13 -6.09
CA GLY A 390 16.96 15.32 -7.27
C GLY A 390 16.61 16.07 -8.59
N PRO A 391 17.36 15.85 -9.70
CA PRO A 391 18.45 14.88 -9.85
C PRO A 391 19.83 15.38 -9.41
N ASP A 392 19.97 16.64 -9.02
CA ASP A 392 21.27 17.26 -8.67
C ASP A 392 21.90 16.62 -7.41
N CYS A 393 21.06 16.14 -6.50
CA CYS A 393 21.45 15.28 -5.39
C CYS A 393 21.30 13.80 -5.76
N GLN A 394 22.40 13.12 -6.05
CA GLN A 394 22.37 11.67 -6.28
C GLN A 394 22.56 10.91 -4.97
N VAL A 395 21.68 9.94 -4.71
CA VAL A 395 21.73 9.10 -3.49
C VAL A 395 22.47 7.78 -3.71
N PHE A 396 23.06 7.23 -2.66
CA PHE A 396 23.74 5.93 -2.73
C PHE A 396 22.76 4.81 -3.05
N ALA A 397 21.65 4.75 -2.32
CA ALA A 397 20.56 3.81 -2.51
C ALA A 397 19.27 4.45 -1.99
N ASP A 398 18.12 3.89 -2.36
CA ASP A 398 16.81 4.34 -1.87
C ASP A 398 15.81 3.16 -1.76
N PRO A 399 14.57 3.39 -1.27
CA PRO A 399 13.59 2.33 -1.05
C PRO A 399 13.08 1.58 -2.28
N ARG A 400 13.63 1.80 -3.48
CA ARG A 400 13.39 0.99 -4.68
C ARG A 400 14.26 -0.28 -4.64
N PHE A 401 14.00 -1.17 -3.68
CA PHE A 401 14.83 -2.36 -3.40
C PHE A 401 15.00 -3.34 -4.58
N ASP A 402 14.09 -3.33 -5.55
CA ASP A 402 14.17 -4.12 -6.79
C ASP A 402 15.19 -3.56 -7.80
N LEU A 403 15.63 -2.30 -7.63
CA LEU A 403 16.63 -1.65 -8.50
C LEU A 403 18.06 -2.04 -8.13
N TYR A 404 18.34 -2.23 -6.83
CA TYR A 404 19.69 -2.45 -6.30
C TYR A 404 19.99 -3.94 -6.13
N PRO A 405 21.12 -4.43 -6.68
CA PRO A 405 21.56 -5.81 -6.50
C PRO A 405 22.00 -6.07 -5.05
N GLY A 406 22.15 -7.34 -4.69
CA GLY A 406 22.43 -7.77 -3.32
C GLY A 406 23.74 -7.22 -2.75
N GLU A 407 24.74 -7.03 -3.61
CA GLU A 407 26.07 -6.50 -3.26
C GLU A 407 25.97 -5.05 -2.80
N ILE A 408 25.23 -4.20 -3.51
CA ILE A 408 25.03 -2.79 -3.13
C ILE A 408 24.27 -2.70 -1.80
N TRP A 409 23.29 -3.60 -1.57
CA TRP A 409 22.60 -3.68 -0.29
C TRP A 409 23.50 -4.14 0.86
N ALA A 410 24.38 -5.11 0.60
CA ALA A 410 25.34 -5.56 1.59
C ALA A 410 26.31 -4.43 1.96
N ASP A 411 26.80 -3.68 0.98
CA ASP A 411 27.67 -2.52 1.18
C ASP A 411 26.95 -1.40 1.93
N TYR A 412 25.70 -1.08 1.54
CA TYR A 412 24.88 -0.12 2.27
C TYR A 412 24.75 -0.48 3.75
N LEU A 413 24.45 -1.74 4.07
CA LEU A 413 24.27 -2.19 5.46
C LEU A 413 25.58 -2.15 6.25
N GLN A 414 26.69 -2.55 5.65
CA GLN A 414 28.00 -2.49 6.30
C GLN A 414 28.43 -1.06 6.60
N ILE A 415 28.29 -0.15 5.61
CA ILE A 415 28.57 1.27 5.80
C ILE A 415 27.65 1.84 6.88
N SER A 416 26.34 1.61 6.77
CA SER A 416 25.33 2.11 7.70
C SER A 416 25.56 1.67 9.15
N ALA A 417 26.20 0.51 9.35
CA ALA A 417 26.54 -0.04 10.66
C ALA A 417 27.98 0.29 11.10
N ALA A 418 28.74 1.07 10.33
CA ALA A 418 30.17 1.34 10.52
C ALA A 418 31.02 0.06 10.66
N GLN A 419 30.66 -1.00 9.93
CA GLN A 419 31.35 -2.29 10.00
C GLN A 419 32.48 -2.40 8.97
N GLY A 420 33.58 -3.01 9.39
CA GLY A 420 34.77 -3.18 8.54
C GLY A 420 35.40 -1.83 8.14
N ASP A 421 36.00 -1.78 6.96
CA ASP A 421 36.54 -0.53 6.39
C ASP A 421 35.44 0.25 5.66
N TRP A 422 34.46 0.73 6.44
CA TRP A 422 33.31 1.49 5.94
C TRP A 422 33.75 2.75 5.17
N ASP A 423 34.82 3.41 5.63
CA ASP A 423 35.33 4.62 4.98
C ASP A 423 35.93 4.27 3.62
N ALA A 424 36.76 3.22 3.48
CA ALA A 424 37.25 2.80 2.17
C ALA A 424 36.14 2.51 1.18
N LYS A 425 35.00 1.95 1.62
CA LYS A 425 33.83 1.77 0.75
C LYS A 425 33.23 3.10 0.32
N LEU A 426 33.02 4.04 1.24
CA LEU A 426 32.59 5.40 0.90
C LEU A 426 33.56 6.05 -0.10
N ARG A 427 34.87 5.84 0.05
CA ARG A 427 35.88 6.31 -0.91
C ARG A 427 35.74 5.65 -2.27
N HIS A 428 35.58 4.32 -2.32
CA HIS A 428 35.39 3.56 -3.55
C HIS A 428 34.19 4.06 -4.36
N TYR A 429 33.08 4.38 -3.68
CA TYR A 429 31.88 4.92 -4.31
C TYR A 429 31.94 6.43 -4.59
N GLY A 430 32.99 7.12 -4.12
CA GLY A 430 33.14 8.56 -4.28
C GLY A 430 32.12 9.37 -3.49
N VAL A 431 31.70 8.89 -2.32
CA VAL A 431 30.75 9.61 -1.45
C VAL A 431 31.44 10.85 -0.87
N GLN A 432 30.71 11.97 -0.93
CA GLN A 432 31.18 13.28 -0.49
C GLN A 432 30.39 13.83 0.71
N VAL A 433 29.13 13.39 0.86
CA VAL A 433 28.23 13.84 1.91
C VAL A 433 27.60 12.65 2.60
N LEU A 434 27.56 12.66 3.93
CA LEU A 434 26.75 11.76 4.74
C LEU A 434 25.54 12.52 5.27
N LEU A 435 24.33 11.99 5.09
CA LEU A 435 23.12 12.49 5.73
C LEU A 435 22.47 11.38 6.56
N LEU A 436 22.82 11.34 7.84
CA LEU A 436 22.60 10.19 8.70
C LEU A 436 21.47 10.43 9.70
N SER A 437 20.73 9.38 10.04
CA SER A 437 19.74 9.46 11.11
C SER A 437 20.33 9.03 12.47
N PRO A 438 20.23 9.85 13.53
CA PRO A 438 20.58 9.46 14.90
C PRO A 438 19.78 8.27 15.44
N LYS A 439 18.65 7.92 14.80
CA LYS A 439 17.80 6.82 15.24
C LYS A 439 18.27 5.48 14.71
N THR A 440 18.71 5.44 13.46
CA THR A 440 19.04 4.18 12.74
C THR A 440 20.55 3.99 12.52
N GLN A 441 21.36 5.05 12.59
CA GLN A 441 22.77 5.05 12.16
C GLN A 441 23.74 5.61 13.21
N LYS A 442 23.46 5.39 14.50
CA LYS A 442 24.30 5.90 15.61
C LYS A 442 25.79 5.54 15.47
N GLY A 443 26.09 4.27 15.16
CA GLY A 443 27.47 3.82 15.04
C GLY A 443 28.24 4.51 13.91
N LEU A 444 27.59 4.79 12.78
CA LEU A 444 28.22 5.55 11.69
C LEU A 444 28.42 7.03 12.03
N ILE A 445 27.49 7.63 12.78
CA ILE A 445 27.65 9.01 13.27
C ILE A 445 28.85 9.11 14.22
N GLU A 446 29.00 8.17 15.15
CA GLU A 446 30.15 8.12 16.07
C GLU A 446 31.46 7.92 15.29
N ALA A 447 31.51 6.94 14.40
CA ALA A 447 32.69 6.68 13.57
C ALA A 447 33.08 7.86 12.67
N ALA A 448 32.10 8.60 12.13
CA ALA A 448 32.36 9.79 11.33
C ALA A 448 32.88 10.96 12.17
N ARG A 449 32.44 11.12 13.43
CA ARG A 449 32.95 12.14 14.35
C ARG A 449 34.40 11.88 14.78
N ASP A 450 34.76 10.61 14.93
CA ASP A 450 36.11 10.21 15.30
C ASP A 450 37.08 10.21 14.11
N SER A 451 36.57 10.35 12.89
CA SER A 451 37.36 10.40 11.66
C SER A 451 37.89 11.81 11.38
N SER A 452 39.17 11.91 11.02
CA SER A 452 39.75 13.17 10.52
C SER A 452 39.28 13.53 9.09
N VAL A 453 38.67 12.57 8.39
CA VAL A 453 38.22 12.71 6.99
C VAL A 453 36.84 13.33 6.89
N TRP A 454 36.01 13.25 7.94
CA TRP A 454 34.62 13.73 7.90
C TRP A 454 34.42 14.90 8.86
N LYS A 455 33.94 16.03 8.33
CA LYS A 455 33.59 17.21 9.11
C LYS A 455 32.09 17.31 9.27
N GLN A 456 31.61 17.31 10.51
CA GLN A 456 30.21 17.58 10.80
C GLN A 456 29.87 19.03 10.42
N VAL A 457 28.85 19.23 9.59
CA VAL A 457 28.40 20.57 9.14
C VAL A 457 26.99 20.90 9.60
N TYR A 458 26.20 19.89 9.97
CA TYR A 458 24.81 20.06 10.38
C TYR A 458 24.43 19.02 11.44
N GLN A 459 23.59 19.41 12.39
CA GLN A 459 22.96 18.49 13.34
C GLN A 459 21.67 19.10 13.90
N ASP A 460 20.59 18.33 13.87
CA ASP A 460 19.35 18.58 14.61
C ASP A 460 18.89 17.29 15.32
N SER A 461 17.62 17.23 15.74
CA SER A 461 17.03 16.05 16.38
C SER A 461 16.75 14.89 15.39
N VAL A 462 16.75 15.17 14.08
CA VAL A 462 16.31 14.25 13.02
C VAL A 462 17.50 13.68 12.25
N ALA A 463 18.49 14.50 11.93
CA ALA A 463 19.58 14.20 11.03
C ALA A 463 20.92 14.84 11.48
N VAL A 464 22.01 14.20 11.07
CA VAL A 464 23.37 14.71 11.17
C VAL A 464 24.00 14.67 9.80
N ALA A 465 24.59 15.77 9.36
CA ALA A 465 25.29 15.81 8.07
C ALA A 465 26.79 15.99 8.25
N PHE A 466 27.55 15.23 7.47
CA PHE A 466 29.01 15.32 7.36
C PHE A 466 29.40 15.59 5.92
N VAL A 467 30.43 16.39 5.74
CA VAL A 467 31.09 16.60 4.45
C VAL A 467 32.49 16.06 4.55
N ARG A 468 32.96 15.46 3.46
CA ARG A 468 34.32 14.97 3.39
C ARG A 468 35.31 16.14 3.31
N ASN A 469 36.35 16.10 4.15
CA ASN A 469 37.50 16.99 4.02
C ASN A 469 38.31 16.56 2.78
N GLU A 470 38.74 17.54 1.98
CA GLU A 470 39.63 17.33 0.84
C GLU A 470 40.98 16.73 1.24
#